data_AF-A0A2X4ULL0-F1
#
_entry.id   AF-A0A2X4ULL0-F1
#
_cell.length_a   1.000
_cell.length_b   1.000
_cell.length_c   1.000
_cell.angle_alpha   90.00
_cell.angle_beta   90.00
_cell.angle_gamma   90.00
#
_symmetry.space_group_name_H-M   'P 1'
#
loop_
_entity.id
_entity.type
_entity.pdbx_description
1 polymer ?
#
loop_
_entity_poly.entity_id
_entity_poly.type
_entity_poly.pdbx_seq_one_letter_code
_entity_poly.pdbx_strand_id
1 'polypeptide(L)'
;MAALHGGKKDNLEISPNLWAGVGLVRGGAGTALVGDGPTVAARMQEYADLGIDTFILSGYPHLEEAYRVGELLFPHLDLAENEAPAQRRPVKPQGEVVANIYIPQKASQS
;
A
#
# COMPACT_ATOMS: atom_id res chain seq x y z
N MET A 1 -5.04 0.24 -22.20
CA MET A 1 -3.63 -0.12 -21.97
C MET A 1 -2.78 -0.09 -23.23
N ALA A 2 -3.23 -0.67 -24.36
CA ALA A 2 -2.49 -0.62 -25.64
C ALA A 2 -2.00 0.77 -26.09
N ALA A 3 -2.73 1.84 -25.73
CA ALA A 3 -2.36 3.22 -26.03
C ALA A 3 -1.01 3.65 -25.43
N LEU A 4 -0.60 3.10 -24.28
CA LEU A 4 0.64 3.50 -23.61
C LEU A 4 1.90 3.03 -24.36
N HIS A 5 1.81 1.90 -25.06
CA HIS A 5 2.93 1.25 -25.75
C HIS A 5 2.68 1.08 -27.26
N GLY A 6 1.69 1.79 -27.81
CA GLY A 6 1.33 1.75 -29.23
C GLY A 6 0.97 0.36 -29.77
N GLY A 7 0.51 -0.54 -28.90
CA GLY A 7 0.23 -1.94 -29.25
C GLY A 7 1.46 -2.83 -29.47
N LYS A 8 2.68 -2.27 -29.37
CA LYS A 8 3.93 -3.03 -29.54
C LYS A 8 4.33 -3.66 -28.21
N LYS A 9 4.66 -4.95 -28.21
CA LYS A 9 5.10 -5.69 -27.00
C LYS A 9 6.61 -5.54 -26.74
N ASP A 10 7.35 -5.02 -27.71
CA ASP A 10 8.82 -4.89 -27.65
C ASP A 10 9.27 -3.55 -27.04
N ASN A 11 8.33 -2.68 -26.67
CA ASN A 11 8.60 -1.36 -26.10
C ASN A 11 7.64 -1.06 -24.94
N LEU A 12 7.82 -1.77 -23.83
CA LEU A 12 6.94 -1.68 -22.66
C LEU A 12 7.46 -0.72 -21.59
N GLU A 13 8.71 -0.30 -21.64
CA GLU A 13 9.19 0.82 -20.82
C GLU A 13 8.77 2.13 -21.51
N ILE A 14 7.74 2.77 -20.97
CA ILE A 14 7.10 3.94 -21.60
C ILE A 14 7.70 5.26 -21.09
N SER A 15 8.50 5.19 -20.03
CA SER A 15 9.29 6.25 -19.40
C SER A 15 10.35 5.56 -18.53
N PRO A 16 11.50 6.20 -18.18
CA PRO A 16 12.52 5.56 -17.35
C PRO A 16 11.94 4.91 -16.09
N ASN A 17 12.14 3.60 -15.95
CA ASN A 17 11.65 2.78 -14.84
C ASN A 17 10.12 2.69 -14.71
N LEU A 18 9.35 3.08 -15.74
CA LEU A 18 7.90 2.97 -15.80
C LEU A 18 7.49 1.96 -16.88
N TRP A 19 7.11 0.77 -16.44
CA TRP A 19 6.88 -0.38 -17.30
C TRP A 19 5.39 -0.69 -17.45
N ALA A 20 4.86 -0.67 -18.67
CA ALA A 20 3.46 -0.90 -19.02
C ALA A 20 3.09 -2.39 -19.20
N GLY A 21 4.04 -3.31 -19.06
CA GLY A 21 3.80 -4.73 -19.32
C GLY A 21 2.83 -5.39 -18.34
N VAL A 22 2.73 -4.88 -17.09
CA VAL A 22 1.76 -5.37 -16.10
C VAL A 22 0.30 -5.22 -16.59
N GLY A 23 0.03 -4.19 -17.40
CA GLY A 23 -1.29 -3.90 -17.96
C GLY A 23 -1.71 -4.82 -19.12
N LEU A 24 -0.87 -5.78 -19.55
CA LEU A 24 -1.19 -6.70 -20.64
C LEU A 24 -2.05 -7.89 -20.22
N VAL A 25 -2.05 -8.25 -18.94
CA VAL A 25 -2.55 -9.56 -18.46
C VAL A 25 -3.44 -9.47 -17.22
N ARG A 26 -3.49 -8.34 -16.50
CA ARG A 26 -4.26 -8.19 -15.27
C ARG A 26 -5.26 -7.03 -15.33
N GLY A 27 -6.42 -7.23 -14.68
CA GLY A 27 -7.25 -6.12 -14.16
C GLY A 27 -6.62 -5.53 -12.89
N GLY A 28 -6.07 -4.32 -12.99
CA GLY A 28 -5.33 -3.67 -11.91
C GLY A 28 -4.57 -2.44 -12.41
N ALA A 29 -3.42 -2.16 -11.78
CA ALA A 29 -2.55 -1.07 -12.21
C ALA A 29 -2.09 -1.28 -13.67
N GLY A 30 -2.07 -0.19 -14.42
CA GLY A 30 -1.69 -0.22 -15.82
C GLY A 30 -0.17 -0.20 -16.09
N THR A 31 0.59 0.25 -15.10
CA THR A 31 2.04 0.45 -15.16
C THR A 31 2.66 0.04 -13.83
N ALA A 32 3.95 -0.30 -13.83
CA ALA A 32 4.73 -0.59 -12.65
C ALA A 32 5.99 0.28 -12.63
N LEU A 33 6.37 0.77 -11.44
CA LEU A 33 7.71 1.29 -11.19
C LEU A 33 8.65 0.09 -11.00
N VAL A 34 9.72 0.01 -11.80
CA VAL A 34 10.64 -1.15 -11.80
C VAL A 34 12.08 -0.65 -11.65
N GLY A 35 12.75 -1.08 -10.58
CA GLY A 35 14.13 -0.67 -10.27
C GLY A 35 14.54 -1.13 -8.87
N ASP A 36 15.69 -0.65 -8.40
CA ASP A 36 16.08 -0.78 -6.99
C ASP A 36 15.32 0.23 -6.08
N GLY A 37 15.45 0.07 -4.76
CA GLY A 37 14.79 0.92 -3.76
C GLY A 37 14.98 2.42 -4.01
N PRO A 38 16.24 2.92 -4.11
CA PRO A 38 16.51 4.33 -4.40
C PRO A 38 15.96 4.80 -5.74
N THR A 39 16.05 4.00 -6.79
CA THR A 39 15.51 4.35 -8.12
C THR A 39 14.00 4.52 -8.08
N VAL A 40 13.30 3.58 -7.44
CA VAL A 40 11.83 3.65 -7.30
C VAL A 40 11.43 4.82 -6.40
N ALA A 41 12.16 5.06 -5.30
CA ALA A 41 11.93 6.21 -4.42
C ALA A 41 12.06 7.54 -5.16
N ALA A 42 13.09 7.69 -6.01
CA ALA A 42 13.27 8.88 -6.84
C ALA A 42 12.09 9.09 -7.80
N ARG A 43 11.56 8.02 -8.42
CA ARG A 43 10.36 8.11 -9.27
C ARG A 43 9.11 8.49 -8.48
N MET A 44 8.96 7.98 -7.25
CA MET A 44 7.86 8.37 -6.37
C MET A 44 7.95 9.83 -5.94
N GLN A 45 9.17 10.32 -5.68
CA GLN A 45 9.40 11.73 -5.37
C GLN A 45 9.00 12.65 -6.54
N GLU A 46 9.29 12.27 -7.78
CA GLU A 46 8.85 13.04 -8.95
C GLU A 46 7.32 13.17 -9.02
N TYR A 47 6.57 12.14 -8.61
CA TYR A 47 5.11 12.23 -8.48
C TYR A 47 4.70 13.09 -7.28
N ALA A 48 5.40 12.99 -6.16
CA ALA A 48 5.13 13.80 -4.97
C ALA A 48 5.36 15.30 -5.21
N ASP A 49 6.39 15.65 -5.98
CA ASP A 49 6.69 17.03 -6.40
C ASP A 49 5.57 17.63 -7.28
N LEU A 50 4.75 16.77 -7.91
CA LEU A 50 3.55 17.17 -8.65
C LEU A 50 2.29 17.27 -7.77
N GLY A 51 2.43 17.09 -6.46
CA GLY A 51 1.36 17.17 -5.47
C GLY A 51 0.62 15.86 -5.19
N ILE A 52 1.18 14.71 -5.58
CA ILE A 52 0.62 13.39 -5.24
C ILE A 52 1.11 12.96 -3.86
N ASP A 53 0.22 12.92 -2.88
CA ASP A 53 0.54 12.53 -1.50
C ASP A 53 0.24 11.05 -1.17
N THR A 54 -0.58 10.41 -2.00
CA THR A 54 -1.11 9.07 -1.71
C THR A 54 -0.81 8.11 -2.84
N PHE A 55 -0.12 7.01 -2.52
CA PHE A 55 0.29 5.99 -3.49
C PHE A 55 -0.39 4.66 -3.20
N ILE A 56 -1.30 4.23 -4.08
CA ILE A 56 -1.94 2.91 -4.00
C ILE A 56 -1.08 1.91 -4.77
N LEU A 57 -0.26 1.15 -4.04
CA LEU A 57 0.68 0.19 -4.61
C LEU A 57 0.10 -1.23 -4.66
N SER A 58 0.57 -2.04 -5.61
CA SER A 58 0.28 -3.46 -5.67
C SER A 58 1.46 -4.20 -6.30
N GLY A 59 1.72 -5.43 -5.85
CA GLY A 59 2.78 -6.30 -6.38
C GLY A 59 2.33 -7.76 -6.41
N TYR A 60 3.15 -8.64 -6.99
CA TYR A 60 2.88 -10.06 -7.04
C TYR A 60 4.04 -10.97 -6.60
N PRO A 61 3.75 -11.99 -5.76
CA PRO A 61 2.48 -12.16 -5.05
C PRO A 61 2.32 -11.07 -3.97
N HIS A 62 1.07 -10.70 -3.66
CA HIS A 62 0.79 -9.48 -2.88
C HIS A 62 1.40 -9.49 -1.48
N LEU A 63 1.48 -10.66 -0.82
CA LEU A 63 2.02 -10.77 0.53
C LEU A 63 3.53 -10.48 0.54
N GLU A 64 4.28 -11.21 -0.28
CA GLU A 64 5.73 -11.10 -0.39
C GLU A 64 6.15 -9.72 -0.88
N GLU A 65 5.41 -9.15 -1.83
CA GLU A 65 5.71 -7.81 -2.34
C GLU A 65 5.37 -6.70 -1.35
N ALA A 66 4.41 -6.90 -0.45
CA ALA A 66 4.18 -5.96 0.65
C ALA A 66 5.41 -5.89 1.57
N TYR A 67 6.03 -7.03 1.88
CA TYR A 67 7.30 -7.07 2.61
C TYR A 67 8.42 -6.44 1.79
N ARG A 68 8.56 -6.79 0.51
CA ARG A 68 9.62 -6.24 -0.35
C ARG A 68 9.58 -4.71 -0.42
N VAL A 69 8.39 -4.13 -0.56
CA VAL A 69 8.19 -2.67 -0.53
C VAL A 69 8.56 -2.10 0.84
N GLY A 70 8.08 -2.71 1.92
CA GLY A 70 8.40 -2.28 3.28
C GLY A 70 9.90 -2.36 3.63
N GLU A 71 10.60 -3.36 3.11
CA GLU A 71 12.01 -3.60 3.42
C GLU A 71 12.97 -2.81 2.52
N LEU A 72 12.66 -2.70 1.23
CA LEU A 72 13.60 -2.16 0.24
C LEU A 72 13.28 -0.73 -0.19
N LEU A 73 12.04 -0.28 -0.06
CA LEU A 73 11.61 1.03 -0.57
C LEU A 73 11.35 2.04 0.54
N PHE A 74 10.65 1.63 1.61
CA PHE A 74 10.31 2.53 2.72
C PHE A 74 11.51 3.22 3.36
N PRO A 75 12.71 2.61 3.51
CA PRO A 75 13.89 3.30 4.04
C PRO A 75 14.36 4.51 3.22
N HIS A 76 13.85 4.68 2.00
CA HIS A 76 14.20 5.76 1.08
C HIS A 76 13.07 6.79 0.89
N LEU A 77 11.97 6.68 1.65
CA LEU A 77 10.80 7.55 1.55
C LEU A 77 10.59 8.33 2.85
N ASP A 78 10.07 9.55 2.72
CA ASP A 78 9.52 10.31 3.84
C ASP A 78 8.06 9.91 4.03
N LEU A 79 7.82 8.91 4.88
CA LEU A 79 6.49 8.35 5.10
C LEU A 79 5.72 9.19 6.11
N ALA A 80 4.46 9.51 5.78
CA ALA A 80 3.55 10.11 6.75
C ALA A 80 3.45 9.25 8.02
N GLU A 81 3.48 9.89 9.19
CA GLU A 81 3.24 9.18 10.44
C GLU A 81 1.85 8.53 10.38
N ASN A 82 1.79 7.23 10.62
CA ASN A 82 0.50 6.55 10.74
C ASN A 82 -0.22 7.15 11.96
N GLU A 83 -1.30 7.90 11.72
CA GLU A 83 -2.25 8.17 12.79
C GLU A 83 -2.70 6.81 13.34
N ALA A 84 -2.36 6.54 14.60
CA ALA A 84 -2.80 5.33 15.27
C ALA A 84 -4.32 5.21 15.06
N PRO A 85 -4.84 4.03 14.68
CA PRO A 85 -6.25 3.87 14.39
C PRO A 85 -7.05 4.51 15.51
N ALA A 86 -7.88 5.50 15.17
CA ALA A 86 -8.59 6.33 16.12
C ALA A 86 -9.07 5.45 17.27
N GLN A 87 -8.63 5.78 18.50
CA GLN A 87 -8.91 4.97 19.70
C GLN A 87 -10.32 4.43 19.59
N ARG A 88 -10.47 3.09 19.58
CA ARG A 88 -11.76 2.42 19.50
C ARG A 88 -12.67 3.09 20.51
N ARG A 89 -13.59 3.95 20.04
CA ARG A 89 -14.48 4.67 20.94
C ARG A 89 -15.24 3.58 21.69
N PRO A 90 -15.21 3.56 23.04
CA PRO A 90 -15.96 2.56 23.77
C PRO A 90 -17.40 2.65 23.31
N VAL A 91 -17.91 1.56 22.74
CA VAL A 91 -19.31 1.45 22.33
C VAL A 91 -20.11 1.58 23.63
N LYS A 92 -20.76 2.73 23.83
CA LYS A 92 -21.70 2.92 24.92
C LYS A 92 -22.90 2.04 24.57
N PRO A 93 -23.23 1.00 25.34
CA PRO A 93 -24.44 0.22 25.07
C PRO A 93 -25.64 1.17 25.17
N GLN A 94 -26.33 1.38 24.05
CA GLN A 94 -27.57 2.13 23.96
C GLN A 94 -28.68 1.10 23.74
N GLY A 95 -29.23 0.62 24.84
CA GLY A 95 -30.23 -0.45 24.88
C GLY A 95 -30.29 -1.09 26.27
N GLU A 96 -31.42 -1.69 26.62
CA GLU A 96 -31.59 -2.43 27.87
C GLU A 96 -30.77 -3.73 27.83
N VAL A 97 -30.11 -4.07 28.93
CA VAL A 97 -29.22 -5.23 29.04
C VAL A 97 -30.04 -6.51 29.02
N VAL A 98 -30.12 -7.18 27.86
CA VAL A 98 -30.68 -8.53 27.75
C VAL A 98 -29.55 -9.55 27.88
N ALA A 99 -29.09 -9.76 29.12
CA ALA A 99 -28.21 -10.83 29.62
C ALA A 99 -26.65 -10.77 29.44
N ASN A 100 -25.99 -11.41 30.43
CA ASN A 100 -24.58 -11.66 30.77
C ASN A 100 -23.63 -10.48 31.12
N ILE A 101 -23.69 -10.06 32.40
CA ILE A 101 -22.78 -9.13 33.09
C ILE A 101 -21.47 -9.77 33.61
N TYR A 102 -20.97 -10.83 32.97
CA TYR A 102 -19.77 -11.50 33.48
C TYR A 102 -18.51 -10.72 33.13
N ILE A 103 -17.95 -10.03 34.13
CA ILE A 103 -16.60 -9.47 34.07
C ILE A 103 -15.68 -10.46 34.79
N PRO A 104 -14.80 -11.20 34.08
CA PRO A 104 -13.83 -12.05 34.74
C PRO A 104 -12.90 -11.18 35.59
N GLN A 105 -12.90 -11.40 36.91
CA GLN A 105 -11.93 -10.76 37.79
C GLN A 105 -10.54 -11.29 37.47
N LYS A 106 -9.54 -10.40 37.48
CA LYS A 106 -8.12 -10.77 37.34
C LYS A 106 -7.82 -11.96 38.25
N ALA A 107 -7.36 -13.06 37.67
CA ALA A 107 -6.78 -14.16 38.42
C ALA A 107 -5.70 -13.59 39.34
N SER A 108 -5.86 -13.79 40.65
CA SER A 108 -4.89 -13.40 41.66
C SER A 108 -3.56 -14.06 41.29
N GLN A 109 -2.52 -13.25 41.08
CA GLN A 109 -1.16 -13.76 40.96
C GLN A 109 -0.73 -14.16 42.37
N SER A 110 -0.46 -15.46 42.56
CA SER A 110 0.25 -16.01 43.72
C SER A 110 1.75 -15.93 43.50
#